data_AF-A0AB73BIW0-F1
#
_entry.id   AF-A0AB73BIW0-F1
#
_cell.length_a   1.000
_cell.length_b   1.000
_cell.length_c   1.000
_cell.angle_alpha   90.00
_cell.angle_beta   90.00
_cell.angle_gamma   90.00
#
_symmetry.space_group_name_H-M   'P 1'
#
loop_
_entity.id
_entity.type
_entity.pdbx_description
1 polymer ?
#
loop_
_entity_poly.entity_id
_entity_poly.type
_entity_poly.pdbx_seq_one_letter_code
_entity_poly.pdbx_strand_id
1 'polypeptide(L)' 'MSFKVKHYAAKTIKTSYAMEWEMLLTELVIGLLCSVFAYLGFKASVLLIFVANLFIAVCCFSLITFSIVMLIKEKLEQKK' A
#
# COMPACT_ATOMS: atom_id res chain seq x y z
N MET A 1 45.52 7.07 -8.58
CA MET A 1 44.33 7.55 -7.84
C MET A 1 43.10 6.97 -8.51
N SER A 2 42.43 6.00 -7.91
CA SER A 2 41.18 5.43 -8.42
C SER A 2 40.13 5.61 -7.33
N PHE A 3 39.37 6.68 -7.42
CA PHE A 3 38.21 6.88 -6.57
C PHE A 3 37.18 5.82 -6.95
N LYS A 4 37.18 4.70 -6.22
CA LYS A 4 36.03 3.80 -6.17
C LYS A 4 34.89 4.60 -5.55
N VAL A 5 34.08 5.20 -6.41
CA VAL A 5 32.79 5.77 -6.05
C VAL A 5 31.96 4.59 -5.55
N LYS A 6 32.01 4.37 -4.22
CA LYS A 6 31.14 3.43 -3.53
C LYS A 6 29.74 3.92 -3.81
N HIS A 7 29.03 3.12 -4.60
CA HIS A 7 27.65 3.29 -4.97
C HIS A 7 26.80 3.52 -3.70
N TYR A 8 26.61 4.79 -3.34
CA TYR A 8 25.78 5.22 -2.21
C TYR A 8 24.29 4.91 -2.43
N ALA A 9 23.92 4.27 -3.55
CA ALA A 9 22.57 3.77 -3.78
C ALA A 9 22.27 2.44 -3.04
N ALA A 10 23.26 1.76 -2.45
CA ALA A 10 23.06 0.52 -1.69
C ALA A 10 22.70 0.76 -0.21
N LYS A 11 22.62 2.01 0.23
CA LYS A 11 22.25 2.37 1.60
C LYS A 11 20.99 3.21 1.61
N THR A 12 19.93 2.73 0.95
CA THR A 12 18.58 3.03 1.44
C THR A 12 18.59 2.55 2.88
N ILE A 13 18.57 3.52 3.78
CA ILE A 13 18.65 3.35 5.22
C ILE A 13 17.60 2.31 5.61
N LYS A 14 17.81 1.61 6.75
CA LYS A 14 16.84 0.73 7.42
C LYS A 14 15.52 1.45 7.83
N THR A 15 15.09 2.42 7.05
CA THR A 15 13.79 3.09 7.00
C THR A 15 12.77 2.26 6.18
N SER A 16 13.15 1.11 5.60
CA SER A 16 12.20 0.29 4.82
C SER A 16 11.01 -0.17 5.65
N TYR A 17 11.25 -0.87 6.77
CA TYR A 17 10.17 -1.48 7.55
C TYR A 17 9.18 -0.47 8.15
N ALA A 18 9.67 0.70 8.59
CA ALA A 18 8.80 1.74 9.14
C ALA A 18 7.99 2.43 8.03
N MET A 19 8.62 2.80 6.89
CA MET A 19 7.87 3.37 5.77
C MET A 19 6.88 2.38 5.16
N GLU A 20 7.22 1.09 5.08
CA GLU A 20 6.33 0.06 4.57
C GLU A 20 5.10 -0.13 5.46
N TRP A 21 5.27 -0.08 6.79
CA TRP A 21 4.14 -0.14 7.73
C TRP A 21 3.27 1.12 7.68
N GLU A 22 3.88 2.30 7.67
CA GLU A 22 3.15 3.57 7.55
C GLU A 22 2.38 3.66 6.23
N MET A 23 2.97 3.17 5.14
CA MET A 23 2.34 3.08 3.82
C MET A 23 1.17 2.10 3.82
N LEU A 24 1.35 0.90 4.40
CA LEU A 24 0.28 -0.09 4.50
C LEU A 24 -0.88 0.41 5.37
N LEU A 25 -0.58 1.11 6.46
CA LEU A 25 -1.59 1.71 7.34
C LEU A 25 -2.37 2.83 6.63
N THR A 26 -1.68 3.72 5.91
CA THR A 26 -2.33 4.80 5.16
C THR A 26 -3.20 4.26 4.02
N GLU A 27 -2.73 3.24 3.30
CA GLU A 27 -3.49 2.61 2.21
C GLU A 27 -4.75 1.91 2.75
N LEU A 28 -4.69 1.33 3.94
CA LEU A 28 -5.84 0.75 4.64
C LEU A 28 -6.86 1.84 5.03
N VAL A 29 -6.41 2.95 5.62
CA VAL A 29 -7.29 4.08 5.98
C VAL A 29 -7.96 4.68 4.75
N ILE A 30 -7.20 4.90 3.67
CA ILE A 30 -7.74 5.44 2.41
C ILE A 30 -8.75 4.48 1.79
N GLY A 31 -8.45 3.17 1.76
CA GLY A 31 -9.37 2.14 1.27
C GLY A 31 -10.68 2.12 2.06
N LEU A 32 -10.61 2.23 3.39
CA LEU A 32 -11.77 2.25 4.27
C LEU A 32 -12.63 3.50 4.04
N LEU A 33 -12.00 4.67 4.00
CA LEU A 33 -12.67 5.94 3.67
C LEU A 33 -13.34 5.86 2.30
N CYS A 34 -12.63 5.34 1.29
CA CYS A 34 -13.17 5.22 -0.06
C CYS A 34 -14.41 4.33 -0.10
N SER A 35 -14.43 3.23 0.65
CA SER A 35 -15.58 2.34 0.79
C SER A 35 -16.79 3.04 1.44
N VAL A 36 -16.57 3.81 2.51
CA VAL A 36 -17.64 4.59 3.17
C VAL A 36 -18.22 5.64 2.21
N PHE A 37 -17.36 6.38 1.52
CA PHE A 37 -17.79 7.37 0.55
C PHE A 37 -18.49 6.75 -0.67
N ALA A 38 -18.10 5.54 -1.10
CA ALA A 38 -18.85 4.81 -2.11
C ALA A 38 -20.27 4.50 -1.62
N TYR A 39 -20.41 4.00 -0.38
CA TYR A 39 -21.73 3.74 0.20
C TYR A 39 -22.60 5.01 0.30
N LEU A 40 -22.02 6.13 0.73
CA LEU A 40 -22.71 7.42 0.78
C LEU A 40 -23.05 7.95 -0.62
N GLY A 41 -22.15 7.80 -1.60
CA GLY A 41 -22.37 8.18 -2.99
C GLY A 41 -23.51 7.38 -3.65
N PHE A 42 -23.63 6.09 -3.30
CA PHE A 42 -24.75 5.25 -3.71
C PHE A 42 -26.08 5.75 -3.12
N LYS A 43 -26.10 6.09 -1.82
CA LYS A 43 -27.27 6.67 -1.15
C LYS A 43 -27.66 8.03 -1.73
N ALA A 44 -26.69 8.86 -2.10
CA ALA A 44 -26.92 10.19 -2.67
C ALA A 44 -27.23 10.17 -4.18
N SER A 45 -27.28 8.99 -4.83
CA SER A 45 -27.45 8.84 -6.29
C SER A 45 -26.41 9.61 -7.12
N VAL A 46 -25.21 9.82 -6.57
CA VAL A 46 -24.09 10.46 -7.29
C VAL A 46 -23.22 9.37 -7.91
N LEU A 47 -23.63 8.92 -9.09
CA LEU A 47 -23.08 7.75 -9.77
C LEU A 47 -21.58 7.90 -10.10
N LEU A 48 -21.13 9.11 -10.44
CA LEU A 48 -19.70 9.37 -10.72
C LEU A 48 -18.82 9.15 -9.49
N ILE A 49 -19.25 9.61 -8.31
CA ILE A 49 -18.50 9.46 -7.06
C ILE A 49 -18.45 7.99 -6.67
N PHE A 50 -19.58 7.28 -6.80
CA PHE A 50 -19.65 5.86 -6.51
C PHE A 50 -18.63 5.05 -7.31
N VAL A 51 -18.60 5.21 -8.64
CA VAL A 51 -17.72 4.43 -9.51
C VAL A 51 -16.24 4.74 -9.25
N ALA A 52 -15.88 6.02 -9.11
CA ALA A 52 -14.50 6.42 -8.84
C ALA A 52 -14.01 5.87 -7.49
N ASN A 53 -14.81 6.01 -6.44
CA ASN A 53 -14.43 5.51 -5.12
C ASN A 53 -14.42 3.99 -5.01
N LEU A 54 -15.34 3.31 -5.69
CA LEU A 54 -15.34 1.86 -5.75
C LEU A 54 -14.06 1.35 -6.41
N PHE A 55 -13.65 1.96 -7.52
CA PHE A 55 -12.42 1.60 -8.22
C PHE A 55 -11.18 1.79 -7.35
N ILE A 56 -11.06 2.96 -6.69
CA ILE A 56 -9.94 3.23 -5.78
C ILE A 56 -9.93 2.25 -4.61
N ALA A 57 -11.08 1.97 -4.00
CA ALA A 57 -11.18 1.00 -2.90
C ALA A 57 -10.68 -0.39 -3.33
N VAL A 58 -11.11 -0.88 -4.50
CA VAL A 58 -10.66 -2.18 -5.03
C VAL A 58 -9.14 -2.20 -5.26
N CYS A 59 -8.56 -1.13 -5.80
CA CYS A 59 -7.11 -1.01 -5.97
C CYS A 59 -6.37 -1.06 -4.63
N CYS A 60 -6.80 -0.25 -3.65
CA CYS A 60 -6.19 -0.24 -2.31
C CYS A 60 -6.28 -1.62 -1.63
N PHE A 61 -7.44 -2.29 -1.67
CA PHE A 61 -7.58 -3.63 -1.10
C PHE A 61 -6.68 -4.67 -1.79
N SER A 62 -6.49 -4.56 -3.10
CA SER A 62 -5.62 -5.46 -3.86
C SER A 62 -4.15 -5.29 -3.48
N LEU A 63 -3.69 -4.04 -3.35
CA LEU A 63 -2.32 -3.72 -2.94
C LEU A 63 -2.03 -4.16 -1.50
N ILE A 64 -2.95 -3.88 -0.58
CA ILE A 64 -2.86 -4.34 0.81
C ILE A 64 -2.76 -5.87 0.86
N THR A 65 -3.63 -6.57 0.13
CA THR A 65 -3.63 -8.04 0.08
C THR A 65 -2.31 -8.57 -0.46
N PHE A 66 -1.80 -7.99 -1.55
CA PHE A 66 -0.51 -8.37 -2.14
C PHE A 66 0.65 -8.15 -1.15
N SER A 67 0.66 -7.01 -0.46
CA SER A 67 1.68 -6.67 0.53
C SER A 67 1.67 -7.64 1.72
N ILE A 68 0.48 -7.98 2.23
CA ILE A 68 0.33 -8.98 3.30
C ILE A 68 0.83 -10.36 2.85
N VAL A 69 0.49 -10.79 1.63
CA VAL A 69 0.96 -12.08 1.09
C VAL A 69 2.48 -12.13 0.95
N MET A 70 3.09 -11.05 0.45
CA MET A 70 4.56 -10.91 0.39
C MET A 70 5.19 -11.01 1.77
N LEU A 71 4.65 -10.30 2.77
CA LEU A 71 5.14 -10.36 4.15
C LEU A 71 5.04 -11.78 4.73
N ILE A 72 3.93 -12.48 4.53
CA ILE A 72 3.76 -13.85 5.00
C ILE A 72 4.76 -14.80 4.33
N LYS A 73 4.97 -14.66 3.01
CA LYS A 73 5.97 -15.46 2.26
C LYS A 73 7.38 -15.21 2.78
N GLU A 74 7.76 -13.95 2.99
CA GLU A 74 9.06 -13.59 3.55
C GLU A 74 9.27 -14.24 4.93
N LYS A 75 8.25 -14.19 5.82
CA LYS A 75 8.33 -14.84 7.14
C LYS A 75 8.42 -16.37 7.05
N LEU A 76 7.79 -16.99 6.06
CA LEU A 76 7.87 -18.43 5.83
C LEU A 76 9.26 -18.85 5.32
N GLU A 77 9.85 -18.09 4.40
CA GLU A 77 11.19 -18.35 3.85
C GLU A 77 12.30 -18.13 4.88
N GLN A 78 12.17 -17.12 5.76
CA GLN A 78 13.11 -16.89 6.87
C GLN A 78 13.09 -17.99 7.95
N LYS A 79 12.06 -18.85 7.96
CA LYS A 79 11.89 -19.91 8.96
C LYS A 79 12.44 -21.26 8.50
N LYS A 80 12.89 -21.37 7.24
CA LYS A 80 13.43 -22.59 6.63
C LYS A 80 14.96 -22.51 6.55
#